data_AF-A0A371KDZ7-F1
#
_entry.id   AF-A0A371KDZ7-F1
#
_cell.length_a   1.000
_cell.length_b   1.000
_cell.length_c   1.000
_cell.angle_alpha   90.00
_cell.angle_beta   90.00
_cell.angle_gamma   90.00
#
_symmetry.space_group_name_H-M   'P 1'
#
loop_
_entity.id
_entity.type
_entity.pdbx_description
1 polymer ?
#
loop_
_entity_poly.entity_id
_entity_poly.type
_entity_poly.pdbx_seq_one_letter_code
_entity_poly.pdbx_strand_id
1 'polypeptide(L)'
;EIVGTPESSAQSFASNRYGNAALQTIPAYVLIASGSWATLWQLFGGANQLLAALAPLTATVWLANWDDSKQLISTGGPMAVMVVITTSGLLWLAFYSNLYAKFLDPTWMAEATTVQMVSAGVQIVLALVLVILGLSLVRMGYANISAIRSG
;
A
#
# COMPACT_ATOMS: atom_id res chain seq x y z
N GLU A 1 18.15 4.47 -35.86
CA GLU A 1 18.37 3.42 -34.84
C GLU A 1 18.56 4.13 -33.50
N ILE A 2 17.46 4.42 -32.79
CA ILE A 2 17.42 5.28 -31.58
C ILE A 2 17.33 4.40 -30.32
N VAL A 3 18.02 3.26 -30.34
CA VAL A 3 18.34 2.49 -29.14
C VAL A 3 19.83 2.22 -29.28
N GLY A 4 20.65 2.94 -28.50
CA GLY A 4 22.09 2.74 -28.53
C GLY A 4 22.43 1.28 -28.25
N THR A 5 23.44 0.75 -28.94
CA THR A 5 23.96 -0.59 -28.67
C THR A 5 24.39 -0.67 -27.20
N PRO A 6 24.04 -1.73 -26.46
CA PRO A 6 24.41 -1.84 -25.05
C PRO A 6 25.92 -1.72 -24.85
N GLU A 7 26.36 -0.76 -24.02
CA GLU A 7 27.79 -0.50 -23.81
C GLU A 7 28.40 -1.37 -22.69
N SER A 8 27.54 -2.00 -21.88
CA SER A 8 27.95 -2.92 -20.81
C SER A 8 27.20 -4.25 -20.87
N SER A 9 27.82 -5.30 -20.32
CA SER A 9 27.21 -6.63 -20.22
C SER A 9 25.91 -6.61 -19.40
N ALA A 10 25.81 -5.73 -18.40
CA ALA A 10 24.59 -5.55 -17.60
C ALA A 10 23.46 -4.92 -18.43
N GLN A 11 23.76 -3.91 -19.26
CA GLN A 11 22.79 -3.32 -20.18
C GLN A 11 22.37 -4.29 -21.28
N SER A 12 23.31 -5.11 -21.78
CA SER A 12 23.02 -6.17 -22.75
C SER A 12 22.08 -7.23 -22.15
N PHE A 13 22.33 -7.65 -20.91
CA PHE A 13 21.48 -8.59 -20.21
C PHE A 13 20.08 -8.02 -19.90
N ALA A 14 20.00 -6.76 -19.43
CA ALA A 14 18.74 -6.10 -19.12
C ALA A 14 17.91 -5.74 -20.37
N SER A 15 18.53 -5.46 -21.51
CA SER A 15 17.84 -5.19 -22.78
C SER A 15 17.47 -6.47 -23.55
N ASN A 16 18.11 -7.60 -23.25
CA ASN A 16 17.80 -8.88 -23.85
C ASN A 16 16.44 -9.41 -23.33
N ARG A 17 15.55 -9.84 -24.25
CA ARG A 17 14.24 -10.41 -23.91
C ARG A 17 14.30 -11.55 -22.88
N TYR A 18 15.30 -12.41 -22.95
CA TYR A 18 15.45 -13.55 -22.05
C TYR A 18 16.09 -13.15 -20.72
N GLY A 19 17.08 -12.26 -20.75
CA GLY A 19 17.72 -11.75 -19.54
C GLY A 19 16.75 -10.91 -18.70
N ASN A 20 16.00 -10.02 -19.36
CA ASN A 20 14.94 -9.24 -18.74
C ASN A 20 13.82 -10.12 -18.16
N ALA A 21 13.36 -11.12 -18.93
CA ALA A 21 12.37 -12.07 -18.44
C ALA A 21 12.89 -12.86 -17.23
N ALA A 22 14.11 -13.40 -17.27
CA ALA A 22 14.70 -14.13 -16.17
C ALA A 22 14.85 -13.25 -14.91
N LEU A 23 15.30 -12.00 -15.08
CA LEU A 23 15.48 -11.05 -14.00
C LEU A 23 14.17 -10.75 -13.25
N GLN A 24 13.04 -10.70 -13.97
CA GLN A 24 11.73 -10.47 -13.36
C GLN A 24 11.11 -11.76 -12.80
N THR A 25 11.22 -12.86 -13.54
CA THR A 25 10.48 -14.11 -13.24
C THR A 25 11.13 -14.90 -12.11
N ILE A 26 12.47 -14.89 -11.98
CA ILE A 26 13.17 -15.65 -10.94
C ILE A 26 12.83 -15.11 -9.53
N PRO A 27 12.95 -13.81 -9.24
CA PRO A 27 12.54 -13.27 -7.94
C PRO A 27 11.05 -13.47 -7.67
N ALA A 28 10.19 -13.30 -8.69
CA ALA A 28 8.77 -13.54 -8.57
C ALA A 28 8.46 -15.01 -8.20
N TYR A 29 9.12 -15.97 -8.85
CA TYR A 29 8.98 -17.39 -8.54
C TYR A 29 9.42 -17.70 -7.11
N VAL A 30 10.57 -17.16 -6.67
CA VAL A 30 11.04 -17.34 -5.29
C VAL A 30 10.04 -16.77 -4.28
N LEU A 31 9.45 -15.60 -4.56
CA LEU A 31 8.42 -14.99 -3.70
C LEU A 31 7.15 -15.84 -3.62
N ILE A 32 6.70 -16.39 -4.75
CA ILE A 32 5.54 -17.29 -4.80
C ILE A 32 5.84 -18.59 -4.04
N ALA A 33 6.98 -19.22 -4.31
CA ALA A 33 7.40 -20.45 -3.65
C ALA A 33 7.57 -20.29 -2.14
N SER A 34 7.99 -19.11 -1.67
CA SER A 34 8.12 -18.79 -0.24
C SER A 34 6.79 -18.59 0.49
N GLY A 35 5.66 -18.53 -0.22
CA GLY A 35 4.35 -18.19 0.34
C GLY A 35 4.16 -16.71 0.69
N SER A 36 5.22 -15.88 0.61
CA SER A 36 5.18 -14.44 0.92
C SER A 36 4.32 -13.64 -0.06
N TRP A 37 4.06 -14.19 -1.25
CA TRP A 37 3.26 -13.54 -2.30
C TRP A 37 1.85 -13.15 -1.83
N ALA A 38 1.15 -14.02 -1.10
CA ALA A 38 -0.21 -13.75 -0.64
C ALA A 38 -0.26 -12.49 0.24
N THR A 39 0.74 -12.30 1.09
CA THR A 39 0.79 -11.14 1.98
C THR A 39 1.25 -9.87 1.27
N LEU A 40 2.20 -9.95 0.33
CA LEU A 40 2.56 -8.82 -0.52
C LEU A 40 1.36 -8.32 -1.33
N TRP A 41 0.54 -9.25 -1.83
CA TRP A 41 -0.68 -8.91 -2.56
C TRP A 41 -1.71 -8.18 -1.69
N GLN A 42 -1.90 -8.62 -0.45
CA GLN A 42 -2.77 -7.92 0.51
C GLN A 42 -2.29 -6.49 0.79
N LEU A 43 -0.98 -6.29 0.95
CA LEU A 43 -0.40 -4.97 1.17
C LEU A 43 -0.57 -4.06 -0.05
N PHE A 44 -0.36 -4.59 -1.27
CA PHE A 44 -0.63 -3.89 -2.52
C PHE A 44 -2.11 -3.52 -2.67
N GLY A 45 -3.01 -4.46 -2.37
CA GLY A 45 -4.45 -4.21 -2.34
C GLY A 45 -4.83 -3.09 -1.37
N GLY A 46 -4.27 -3.10 -0.16
CA GLY A 46 -4.47 -2.05 0.84
C GLY A 46 -3.97 -0.68 0.39
N ALA A 47 -2.79 -0.61 -0.23
CA ALA A 47 -2.26 0.63 -0.80
C ALA A 47 -3.16 1.19 -1.92
N ASN A 48 -3.70 0.32 -2.77
CA ASN A 48 -4.59 0.74 -3.85
C ASN A 48 -5.95 1.20 -3.32
N GLN A 49 -6.47 0.57 -2.27
CA GLN A 49 -7.68 1.05 -1.61
C GLN A 49 -7.46 2.42 -0.94
N LEU A 50 -6.27 2.67 -0.41
CA LEU A 50 -5.90 3.98 0.13
C LEU A 50 -5.88 5.03 -0.99
N LEU A 51 -5.29 4.74 -2.16
CA LEU A 51 -5.38 5.61 -3.33
C LEU A 51 -6.83 5.87 -3.76
N ALA A 52 -7.66 4.82 -3.76
CA ALA A 52 -9.08 4.92 -4.06
C ALA A 52 -9.86 5.77 -3.04
N ALA A 53 -9.39 5.89 -1.79
CA ALA A 53 -9.95 6.79 -0.79
C ALA A 53 -9.47 8.24 -0.97
N LEU A 54 -8.25 8.46 -1.45
CA LEU A 54 -7.71 9.80 -1.69
C LEU A 54 -8.32 10.49 -2.91
N ALA A 55 -8.73 9.74 -3.93
CA ALA A 55 -9.44 10.28 -5.09
C ALA A 55 -10.74 11.03 -4.72
N PRO A 56 -11.71 10.43 -4.00
CA PRO A 56 -12.91 11.14 -3.55
C PRO A 56 -12.59 12.20 -2.50
N LEU A 57 -11.57 12.04 -1.63
CA LEU A 57 -11.13 13.11 -0.73
C LEU A 57 -10.73 14.38 -1.51
N THR A 58 -9.96 14.20 -2.59
CA THR A 58 -9.55 15.30 -3.47
C THR A 58 -10.76 15.95 -4.15
N ALA A 59 -11.70 15.12 -4.64
CA ALA A 59 -12.95 15.61 -5.21
C ALA A 59 -13.81 16.37 -4.17
N THR A 60 -13.87 15.91 -2.92
CA THR A 60 -14.60 16.58 -1.83
C THR A 60 -13.94 17.91 -1.47
N VAL A 61 -12.61 17.98 -1.39
CA VAL A 61 -11.89 19.24 -1.13
C VAL A 61 -12.13 20.25 -2.25
N TRP A 62 -12.08 19.81 -3.51
CA TRP A 62 -12.35 20.68 -4.65
C TRP A 62 -13.81 21.16 -4.69
N LEU A 63 -14.78 20.27 -4.43
CA LEU A 63 -16.20 20.64 -4.36
C LEU A 63 -16.47 21.64 -3.22
N ALA A 64 -15.86 21.42 -2.04
CA ALA A 64 -15.99 22.33 -0.90
C ALA A 64 -15.45 23.73 -1.21
N ASN A 65 -14.44 23.85 -2.07
CA ASN A 65 -13.91 25.15 -2.50
C ASN A 65 -14.77 25.84 -3.57
N TRP A 66 -15.67 25.13 -4.26
CA TRP A 66 -16.42 25.67 -5.40
C TRP A 66 -17.85 26.08 -5.07
N ASP A 67 -18.54 25.40 -4.14
CA ASP A 67 -19.91 25.75 -3.75
C ASP A 67 -20.35 25.02 -2.46
N ASP A 68 -20.75 25.75 -1.42
CA ASP A 68 -21.19 25.20 -0.12
C ASP A 68 -22.46 24.33 -0.20
N SER A 69 -23.22 24.44 -1.30
CA SER A 69 -24.52 23.79 -1.45
C SER A 69 -24.47 22.37 -2.06
N LYS A 70 -23.31 21.91 -2.56
CA LYS A 70 -23.22 20.61 -3.26
C LYS A 70 -22.91 19.44 -2.32
N GLN A 71 -23.51 18.28 -2.60
CA GLN A 71 -23.55 17.07 -1.75
C GLN A 71 -22.18 16.53 -1.29
N LEU A 72 -21.57 17.16 -0.29
CA LEU A 72 -20.33 16.69 0.36
C LEU A 72 -20.50 15.28 0.97
N ILE A 73 -21.73 14.87 1.27
CA ILE A 73 -22.06 13.52 1.78
C ILE A 73 -21.90 12.45 0.69
N SER A 74 -22.18 12.76 -0.58
CA SER A 74 -22.14 11.78 -1.69
C SER A 74 -20.70 11.38 -2.04
N THR A 75 -19.74 12.30 -1.91
CA THR A 75 -18.31 12.01 -2.12
C THR A 75 -17.58 11.65 -0.82
N GLY A 76 -17.91 12.29 0.30
CA GLY A 76 -17.32 12.04 1.61
C GLY A 76 -17.74 10.71 2.25
N GLY A 77 -18.96 10.24 2.00
CA GLY A 77 -19.48 8.96 2.53
C GLY A 77 -18.68 7.75 2.04
N PRO A 78 -18.59 7.51 0.71
CA PRO A 78 -17.77 6.44 0.15
C PRO A 78 -16.30 6.53 0.55
N MET A 79 -15.75 7.74 0.64
CA MET A 79 -14.39 7.98 1.12
C MET A 79 -14.21 7.49 2.56
N ALA A 80 -15.09 7.89 3.48
CA ALA A 80 -15.01 7.50 4.88
C ALA A 80 -15.10 5.97 5.06
N VAL A 81 -16.01 5.32 4.32
CA VAL A 81 -16.13 3.85 4.33
C VAL A 81 -14.84 3.18 3.88
N MET A 82 -14.27 3.63 2.76
CA MET A 82 -13.00 3.09 2.25
C MET A 82 -11.86 3.29 3.24
N VAL A 83 -11.69 4.49 3.80
CA VAL A 83 -10.65 4.76 4.81
C VAL A 83 -10.80 3.83 6.02
N VAL A 84 -12.02 3.64 6.52
CA VAL A 84 -12.27 2.77 7.68
C VAL A 84 -11.93 1.32 7.37
N ILE A 85 -12.39 0.78 6.23
CA ILE A 85 -12.13 -0.60 5.83
C ILE A 85 -10.63 -0.82 5.60
N THR A 86 -9.97 0.07 4.87
CA THR A 86 -8.54 -0.04 4.58
C THR A 86 -7.70 0.10 5.83
N THR A 87 -8.00 1.08 6.69
CA THR A 87 -7.29 1.25 7.97
C THR A 87 -7.46 0.02 8.85
N SER A 88 -8.69 -0.50 8.98
CA SER A 88 -8.96 -1.71 9.76
C SER A 88 -8.21 -2.92 9.21
N GLY A 89 -8.18 -3.10 7.88
CA GLY A 89 -7.45 -4.19 7.22
C GLY A 89 -5.94 -4.11 7.40
N LEU A 90 -5.35 -2.92 7.29
CA LEU A 90 -3.91 -2.71 7.51
C LEU A 90 -3.53 -2.90 8.99
N LEU A 91 -4.36 -2.44 9.93
CA LEU A 91 -4.14 -2.67 11.36
C LEU A 91 -4.29 -4.15 11.71
N TRP A 92 -5.24 -4.85 11.11
CA TRP A 92 -5.38 -6.30 11.27
C TRP A 92 -4.15 -7.03 10.75
N LEU A 93 -3.65 -6.66 9.57
CA LEU A 93 -2.43 -7.22 9.00
C LEU A 93 -1.20 -7.00 9.91
N ALA A 94 -1.05 -5.80 10.44
CA ALA A 94 0.08 -5.44 11.29
C ALA A 94 0.01 -6.14 12.65
N PHE A 95 -1.10 -5.99 13.37
CA PHE A 95 -1.20 -6.40 14.77
C PHE A 95 -1.69 -7.83 14.96
N TYR A 96 -2.67 -8.28 14.17
CA TYR A 96 -3.17 -9.64 14.31
C TYR A 96 -2.34 -10.62 13.48
N SER A 97 -2.27 -10.43 12.16
CA SER A 97 -1.67 -11.41 11.26
C SER A 97 -0.16 -11.52 11.37
N ASN A 98 0.55 -10.45 11.73
CA ASN A 98 2.01 -10.46 11.84
C ASN A 98 2.49 -10.40 13.29
N LEU A 99 2.04 -9.43 14.10
CA LEU A 99 2.51 -9.35 15.48
C LEU A 99 1.99 -10.52 16.33
N TYR A 100 0.67 -10.69 16.42
CA TYR A 100 0.07 -11.71 17.29
C TYR A 100 0.27 -13.14 16.75
N ALA A 101 -0.13 -13.41 15.51
CA ALA A 101 -0.14 -14.75 14.94
C ALA A 101 1.25 -15.26 14.47
N LYS A 102 2.30 -14.43 14.55
CA LYS A 102 3.67 -14.83 14.21
C LYS A 102 4.64 -14.53 15.34
N PHE A 103 4.87 -13.26 15.67
CA PHE A 103 5.89 -12.89 16.66
C PHE A 103 5.53 -13.26 18.11
N LEU A 104 4.24 -13.25 18.47
CA LEU A 104 3.79 -13.66 19.81
C LEU A 104 3.42 -15.14 19.91
N ASP A 105 3.46 -15.88 18.79
CA ASP A 105 3.21 -17.33 18.76
C ASP A 105 4.54 -18.10 18.92
N PRO A 106 4.74 -18.81 20.04
CA PRO A 106 5.98 -19.57 20.27
C PRO A 106 6.21 -20.69 19.24
N THR A 107 5.14 -21.25 18.67
CA THR A 107 5.22 -22.33 17.69
C THR A 107 5.73 -21.82 16.35
N TRP A 108 5.18 -20.69 15.88
CA TRP A 108 5.66 -20.04 14.67
C TRP A 108 7.11 -19.57 14.81
N MET A 109 7.46 -18.95 15.94
CA MET A 109 8.82 -18.45 16.20
C MET A 109 9.88 -19.56 16.25
N ALA A 110 9.51 -20.78 16.62
CA ALA A 110 10.41 -21.93 16.63
C ALA A 110 10.72 -22.47 15.21
N GLU A 111 9.78 -22.29 14.27
CA GLU A 111 9.88 -22.83 12.91
C GLU A 111 10.27 -21.77 11.87
N ALA A 112 10.06 -20.49 12.17
CA ALA A 112 10.29 -19.40 11.23
C ALA A 112 11.78 -19.21 10.90
N THR A 113 12.06 -19.15 9.60
CA THR A 113 13.38 -18.74 9.11
C THR A 113 13.63 -17.25 9.31
N THR A 114 14.89 -16.84 9.39
CA THR A 114 15.27 -15.41 9.51
C THR A 114 14.64 -14.55 8.41
N VAL A 115 14.51 -15.09 7.19
CA VAL A 115 13.89 -14.38 6.06
C VAL A 115 12.39 -14.15 6.30
N GLN A 116 11.68 -15.13 6.86
CA GLN A 116 10.25 -15.00 7.18
C GLN A 116 10.03 -13.99 8.33
N MET A 117 10.90 -13.98 9.34
CA MET A 117 10.85 -13.00 10.43
C MET A 117 11.08 -11.58 9.93
N VAL A 118 12.11 -11.36 9.10
CA VAL A 118 12.37 -10.04 8.50
C VAL A 118 11.21 -9.61 7.61
N SER A 119 10.67 -10.52 6.78
CA SER A 119 9.51 -10.25 5.92
C SER A 119 8.28 -9.82 6.73
N ALA A 120 7.95 -10.54 7.82
CA ALA A 120 6.85 -10.17 8.70
C ALA A 120 7.08 -8.79 9.35
N GLY A 121 8.31 -8.50 9.80
CA GLY A 121 8.67 -7.20 10.34
C GLY A 121 8.49 -6.06 9.33
N VAL A 122 8.97 -6.25 8.09
CA VAL A 122 8.82 -5.27 7.01
C VAL A 122 7.33 -5.04 6.69
N GLN A 123 6.51 -6.08 6.67
CA GLN A 123 5.06 -5.96 6.44
C GLN A 123 4.37 -5.12 7.52
N ILE A 124 4.73 -5.30 8.79
CA ILE A 124 4.21 -4.46 9.88
C ILE A 124 4.58 -3.00 9.64
N VAL A 125 5.86 -2.72 9.36
CA VAL A 125 6.34 -1.35 9.12
C VAL A 125 5.59 -0.71 7.96
N LEU A 126 5.47 -1.40 6.82
CA LEU A 126 4.78 -0.87 5.65
C LEU A 126 3.29 -0.64 5.91
N ALA A 127 2.61 -1.56 6.60
CA ALA A 127 1.20 -1.40 6.96
C ALA A 127 1.00 -0.16 7.86
N LEU A 128 1.86 0.05 8.85
CA LEU A 128 1.80 1.22 9.73
C LEU A 128 2.12 2.52 8.98
N VAL A 129 3.12 2.53 8.10
CA VAL A 129 3.42 3.68 7.24
C VAL A 129 2.19 4.06 6.40
N LEU A 130 1.53 3.08 5.77
CA LEU A 130 0.32 3.33 4.99
C LEU A 130 -0.82 3.88 5.85
N VAL A 131 -1.06 3.33 7.03
CA VAL A 131 -2.07 3.85 7.97
C VAL A 131 -1.78 5.30 8.35
N ILE A 132 -0.54 5.60 8.73
CA ILE A 132 -0.13 6.96 9.12
C ILE A 132 -0.34 7.94 7.96
N LEU A 133 0.10 7.58 6.75
CA LEU A 133 -0.07 8.41 5.56
C LEU A 133 -1.55 8.64 5.24
N GLY A 134 -2.36 7.57 5.24
CA GLY A 134 -3.80 7.66 4.95
C GLY A 134 -4.54 8.56 5.92
N LEU A 135 -4.34 8.35 7.23
CA LEU A 135 -5.00 9.15 8.26
C LEU A 135 -4.51 10.61 8.26
N SER A 136 -3.22 10.84 7.97
CA SER A 136 -2.67 12.20 7.86
C SER A 136 -3.30 12.97 6.70
N LEU A 137 -3.48 12.33 5.56
CA LEU A 137 -4.12 12.93 4.38
C LEU A 137 -5.59 13.23 4.64
N VAL A 138 -6.33 12.30 5.26
CA VAL A 138 -7.73 12.52 5.65
C VAL A 138 -7.84 13.68 6.63
N ARG A 139 -6.96 13.77 7.62
CA ARG A 139 -6.91 14.90 8.57
C ARG A 139 -6.66 16.23 7.87
N MET A 140 -5.71 16.28 6.92
CA MET A 140 -5.44 17.49 6.13
C MET A 140 -6.64 17.89 5.27
N GLY A 141 -7.26 16.93 4.58
CA GLY A 141 -8.45 17.19 3.77
C GLY A 141 -9.64 17.68 4.61
N TYR A 142 -9.86 17.08 5.78
CA TYR A 142 -10.90 17.52 6.72
C TYR A 142 -10.63 18.93 7.28
N ALA A 143 -9.39 19.20 7.70
CA ALA A 143 -9.00 20.52 8.19
C ALA A 143 -9.25 21.61 7.13
N ASN A 144 -8.89 21.33 5.87
CA ASN A 144 -9.12 22.27 4.77
C ASN A 144 -10.61 22.55 4.53
N ILE A 145 -11.45 21.51 4.52
CA ILE A 145 -12.91 21.67 4.38
C ILE A 145 -13.50 22.48 5.56
N SER A 146 -13.03 22.22 6.78
CA SER A 146 -13.52 22.93 7.97
C SER A 146 -13.15 24.42 7.97
N ALA A 147 -11.95 24.76 7.48
CA ALA A 147 -11.48 26.14 7.38
C ALA A 147 -12.33 26.94 6.37
N ILE A 148 -12.60 26.36 5.19
CA ILE A 148 -13.40 26.99 4.13
C ILE A 148 -14.82 27.30 4.63
N ARG A 149 -15.46 26.39 5.38
CA ARG A 149 -16.84 26.58 5.87
C ARG A 149 -16.97 27.51 7.08
N SER A 150 -15.85 27.88 7.71
CA SER A 150 -15.84 28.76 8.89
C SER A 150 -15.55 30.23 8.58
N GLY A 151 -15.15 30.54 7.35
CA GLY A 151 -14.97 31.90 6.83
C GLY A 151 -16.16 32.35 6.02
#